data_AF-D6SNW5-F1
#
_entry.id   AF-D6SNW5-F1
#
_cell.length_a   1.000
_cell.length_b   1.000
_cell.length_c   1.000
_cell.angle_alpha   90.00
_cell.angle_beta   90.00
_cell.angle_gamma   90.00
#
_symmetry.space_group_name_H-M   'P 1'
#
loop_
_entity.id
_entity.type
_entity.pdbx_description
1 polymer ?
#
loop_
_entity_poly.entity_id
_entity_poly.type
_entity_poly.pdbx_seq_one_letter_code
_entity_poly.pdbx_strand_id
1 'polypeptide(L)'
;MQEQQFFEERLTKSVGQFDITGKTLLMPDMSPFGSRLLTSCFRAYGIPAQVMPTYDGLELGKEYTSGKECFPCQVTLGDILYYLKQEKERLGAEFSPGDYVYFMPEADGPCRFGMYNKMHRLVLDKFPEFEDVNITYLSSTDTYSSSMIMPEEKSKLFRRLAYVATIISDVLDRVVWRVRPYEKVPGETDAFMEGALQEMRDKIESIGESRDFNALYTLLEDIVKRASKLMDPDKPRRPLIGIIGEIYLRTHPQSNQHLIKEIETHGGEVVDASLGEWFNFVAYSNLRDTRRQWTQSWKKGDIQGMFNASRKWLDYQIEIKYQLWRQDQTFSRARKHLDIHEDHRIASLESRLDNDRLFNFDIGTEAAISIGGALEYVHENYDGVVNVFPFTCMPSTICSAILKPILLEKKVPYLDASYDGSIQPNRELAIRTFMYQAQQRQSRRNQAEK
;
A
#
# COMPACT_ATOMS: atom_id res chain seq x y z
N MET A 1 -0.26 32.27 23.00
CA MET A 1 -0.97 31.36 23.93
C MET A 1 -2.37 31.02 23.43
N GLN A 2 -3.26 31.97 23.13
CA GLN A 2 -4.60 31.66 22.61
C GLN A 2 -4.59 30.95 21.25
N GLU A 3 -3.77 31.38 20.28
CA GLU A 3 -3.63 30.66 18.99
C GLU A 3 -3.06 29.25 19.15
N GLN A 4 -2.13 29.06 20.10
CA GLN A 4 -1.49 27.77 20.33
C GLN A 4 -2.44 26.78 21.02
N GLN A 5 -3.27 27.27 21.94
CA GLN A 5 -4.32 26.47 22.59
C GLN A 5 -5.46 26.14 21.62
N PHE A 6 -5.86 27.09 20.77
CA PHE A 6 -6.80 26.84 19.67
C PHE A 6 -6.27 25.78 18.69
N PHE A 7 -4.98 25.86 18.35
CA PHE A 7 -4.31 24.90 17.48
C PHE A 7 -4.28 23.48 18.05
N GLU A 8 -3.89 23.32 19.32
CA GLU A 8 -3.90 22.02 19.99
C GLU A 8 -5.32 21.44 20.09
N GLU A 9 -6.32 22.27 20.37
CA GLU A 9 -7.72 21.86 20.38
C GLU A 9 -8.24 21.43 19.00
N ARG A 10 -7.84 22.11 17.92
CA ARG A 10 -8.25 21.76 16.55
C ARG A 10 -7.61 20.46 16.08
N LEU A 11 -6.31 20.29 16.31
CA LEU A 11 -5.62 19.03 15.98
C LEU A 11 -6.16 17.83 16.74
N THR A 12 -6.72 18.03 17.93
CA THR A 12 -7.28 16.94 18.75
C THR A 12 -8.77 16.70 18.49
N LYS A 13 -9.54 17.73 18.10
CA LYS A 13 -10.98 17.60 17.82
C LYS A 13 -11.29 17.22 16.37
N SER A 14 -10.53 17.75 15.42
CA SER A 14 -10.81 17.62 13.97
C SER A 14 -9.93 16.58 13.27
N VAL A 15 -8.91 16.04 13.95
CA VAL A 15 -8.13 14.88 13.50
C VAL A 15 -8.22 13.81 14.58
N GLY A 16 -8.84 12.68 14.26
CA GLY A 16 -9.06 11.65 15.26
C GLY A 16 -9.82 10.44 14.77
N GLN A 17 -10.00 9.48 15.68
CA GLN A 17 -10.88 8.35 15.44
C GLN A 17 -12.22 8.60 16.12
N PHE A 18 -13.28 8.71 15.32
CA PHE A 18 -14.64 8.98 15.78
C PHE A 18 -15.62 8.30 14.83
N ASP A 19 -16.84 7.99 15.30
CA ASP A 19 -17.86 7.36 14.48
C ASP A 19 -18.20 8.21 13.25
N ILE A 20 -17.99 7.66 12.07
CA ILE A 20 -18.23 8.32 10.78
C ILE A 20 -19.58 7.94 10.16
N THR A 21 -20.43 7.21 10.88
CA THR A 21 -21.75 6.80 10.40
C THR A 21 -22.58 8.01 9.98
N GLY A 22 -23.18 7.94 8.79
CA GLY A 22 -24.00 9.01 8.23
C GLY A 22 -23.23 10.13 7.51
N LYS A 23 -21.89 10.10 7.52
CA LYS A 23 -21.05 11.03 6.77
C LYS A 23 -20.43 10.36 5.55
N THR A 24 -20.11 11.14 4.52
CA THR A 24 -19.41 10.67 3.32
C THR A 24 -17.92 10.61 3.58
N LEU A 25 -17.37 9.40 3.62
CA LEU A 25 -15.95 9.13 3.75
C LEU A 25 -15.24 9.33 2.40
N LEU A 26 -14.32 10.28 2.36
CA LEU A 26 -13.48 10.60 1.21
C LEU A 26 -12.16 9.83 1.31
N MET A 27 -11.97 8.89 0.38
CA MET A 27 -10.81 8.01 0.31
C MET A 27 -9.80 8.52 -0.74
N PRO A 28 -8.52 8.74 -0.39
CA PRO A 28 -7.46 8.95 -1.37
C PRO A 28 -7.32 7.75 -2.32
N ASP A 29 -7.07 8.01 -3.60
CA ASP A 29 -6.65 6.96 -4.52
C ASP A 29 -5.17 6.65 -4.29
N MET A 30 -4.87 5.41 -3.95
CA MET A 30 -3.51 4.94 -3.64
C MET A 30 -3.10 3.83 -4.60
N SER A 31 -3.98 2.84 -4.81
CA SER A 31 -3.75 1.76 -5.76
C SER A 31 -4.98 1.50 -6.61
N PRO A 32 -4.82 1.00 -7.86
CA PRO A 32 -5.92 0.82 -8.80
C PRO A 32 -7.10 0.03 -8.23
N PHE A 33 -6.84 -1.10 -7.57
CA PHE A 33 -7.89 -1.93 -6.98
C PHE A 33 -8.12 -1.64 -5.49
N GLY A 34 -7.06 -1.42 -4.70
CA GLY A 34 -7.13 -1.38 -3.23
C GLY A 34 -8.06 -0.32 -2.67
N SER A 35 -7.93 0.94 -3.11
CA SER A 35 -8.80 2.04 -2.64
C SER A 35 -10.28 1.80 -2.97
N ARG A 36 -10.57 1.21 -4.14
CA ARG A 36 -11.93 0.94 -4.63
C ARG A 36 -12.57 -0.26 -3.92
N LEU A 37 -11.79 -1.30 -3.62
CA LEU A 37 -12.29 -2.43 -2.83
C LEU A 37 -12.47 -2.05 -1.35
N LEU A 38 -11.58 -1.23 -0.78
CA LEU A 38 -11.71 -0.75 0.59
C LEU A 38 -12.94 0.16 0.77
N THR A 39 -13.23 1.05 -0.18
CA THR A 39 -14.47 1.86 -0.15
C THR A 39 -15.72 1.00 -0.27
N SER A 40 -15.67 -0.09 -1.05
CA SER A 40 -16.75 -1.08 -1.13
C SER A 40 -16.96 -1.79 0.22
N CYS A 41 -15.88 -2.08 0.96
CA CYS A 41 -15.96 -2.60 2.33
C CYS A 41 -16.64 -1.61 3.29
N PHE A 42 -16.37 -0.30 3.20
CA PHE A 42 -17.06 0.69 4.04
C PHE A 42 -18.56 0.73 3.74
N ARG A 43 -18.93 0.72 2.45
CA ARG A 43 -20.33 0.69 2.01
C ARG A 43 -21.07 -0.57 2.44
N ALA A 44 -20.39 -1.72 2.41
CA ALA A 44 -20.90 -2.99 2.92
C ALA A 44 -21.31 -2.94 4.42
N TYR A 45 -20.76 -1.97 5.17
CA TYR A 45 -21.09 -1.72 6.59
C TYR A 45 -21.96 -0.46 6.79
N GLY A 46 -22.51 0.10 5.72
CA GLY A 46 -23.43 1.24 5.75
C GLY A 46 -22.76 2.62 5.86
N ILE A 47 -21.44 2.70 5.66
CA ILE A 47 -20.71 3.97 5.63
C ILE A 47 -20.64 4.45 4.18
N PRO A 48 -21.26 5.59 3.81
CA PRO A 48 -21.09 6.18 2.50
C PRO A 48 -19.61 6.50 2.29
N ALA A 49 -18.99 5.92 1.27
CA ALA A 49 -17.57 6.11 1.00
C ALA A 49 -17.32 6.25 -0.50
N GLN A 50 -16.33 7.02 -0.90
CA GLN A 50 -15.94 7.15 -2.30
C GLN A 50 -14.46 7.45 -2.45
N VAL A 51 -13.87 6.96 -3.54
CA VAL A 51 -12.50 7.31 -3.94
C VAL A 51 -12.55 8.66 -4.63
N MET A 52 -11.71 9.60 -4.19
CA MET A 52 -11.60 10.91 -4.82
C MET A 52 -10.86 10.81 -6.16
N PRO A 53 -11.13 11.71 -7.12
CA PRO A 53 -10.20 11.97 -8.22
C PRO A 53 -8.81 12.26 -7.66
N THR A 54 -7.79 11.77 -8.35
CA THR A 54 -6.40 11.92 -7.90
C THR A 54 -5.55 12.59 -8.97
N TYR A 55 -4.49 13.26 -8.52
CA TYR A 55 -3.46 13.92 -9.34
C TYR A 55 -3.93 15.19 -10.05
N ASP A 56 -5.24 15.38 -10.28
CA ASP A 56 -5.81 16.62 -10.83
C ASP A 56 -5.54 17.85 -9.94
N GLY A 57 -5.41 17.62 -8.62
CA GLY A 57 -5.16 18.66 -7.63
C GLY A 57 -3.69 18.95 -7.33
N LEU A 58 -2.73 18.35 -8.06
CA LEU A 58 -1.31 18.40 -7.67
C LEU A 58 -0.77 19.83 -7.51
N GLU A 59 -1.15 20.75 -8.38
CA GLU A 59 -0.70 22.15 -8.30
C GLU A 59 -1.22 22.85 -7.03
N LEU A 60 -2.43 22.53 -6.57
CA LEU A 60 -2.93 23.00 -5.26
C LEU A 60 -2.09 22.40 -4.13
N GLY A 61 -1.76 21.11 -4.20
CA GLY A 61 -0.89 20.46 -3.22
C GLY A 61 0.48 21.15 -3.11
N LYS A 62 1.08 21.51 -4.25
CA LYS A 62 2.33 22.26 -4.32
C LYS A 62 2.20 23.68 -3.77
N GLU A 63 1.10 24.37 -4.05
CA GLU A 63 0.84 25.74 -3.58
C GLU A 63 0.88 25.85 -2.04
N TYR A 64 0.35 24.85 -1.34
CA TYR A 64 0.28 24.84 0.12
C TYR A 64 1.39 24.05 0.81
N THR A 65 2.42 23.63 0.07
CA THR A 65 3.60 22.92 0.60
C THR A 65 4.88 23.71 0.32
N SER A 66 5.96 23.39 1.03
CA SER A 66 7.24 24.10 0.93
C SER A 66 8.27 23.39 0.03
N GLY A 67 7.91 22.22 -0.50
CA GLY A 67 8.81 21.33 -1.25
C GLY A 67 9.73 20.50 -0.36
N LYS A 68 9.59 20.61 0.97
CA LYS A 68 10.31 19.77 1.95
C LYS A 68 9.53 18.53 2.33
N GLU A 69 8.23 18.53 2.06
CA GLU A 69 7.31 17.46 2.31
C GLU A 69 7.55 16.31 1.33
N CYS A 70 7.16 15.11 1.72
CA CYS A 70 7.22 13.96 0.81
C CYS A 70 6.24 14.16 -0.35
N PHE A 71 6.60 13.73 -1.55
CA PHE A 71 5.75 13.88 -2.73
C PHE A 71 4.32 13.30 -2.56
N PRO A 72 4.11 12.12 -1.94
CA PRO A 72 2.76 11.63 -1.58
C PRO A 72 1.91 12.59 -0.74
N CYS A 73 2.54 13.37 0.14
CA CYS A 73 1.85 14.39 0.94
C CYS A 73 1.26 15.47 0.04
N GLN A 74 2.01 15.92 -0.97
CA GLN A 74 1.56 16.92 -1.92
C GLN A 74 0.40 16.41 -2.79
N VAL A 75 0.50 15.17 -3.28
CA VAL A 75 -0.56 14.55 -4.09
C VAL A 75 -1.85 14.46 -3.29
N THR A 76 -1.80 13.81 -2.12
CA THR A 76 -3.00 13.61 -1.29
C THR A 76 -3.61 14.90 -0.77
N LEU A 77 -2.80 15.92 -0.47
CA LEU A 77 -3.27 17.25 -0.10
C LEU A 77 -3.97 17.95 -1.27
N GLY A 78 -3.37 17.87 -2.46
CA GLY A 78 -3.94 18.38 -3.68
C GLY A 78 -5.30 17.76 -3.98
N ASP A 79 -5.41 16.43 -3.86
CA ASP A 79 -6.62 15.67 -4.14
C ASP A 79 -7.81 16.11 -3.25
N ILE A 80 -7.60 16.24 -1.93
CA ILE A 80 -8.68 16.68 -1.03
C ILE A 80 -9.09 18.13 -1.29
N LEU A 81 -8.13 19.03 -1.53
CA LEU A 81 -8.43 20.43 -1.84
C LEU A 81 -9.17 20.58 -3.16
N TYR A 82 -8.75 19.84 -4.19
CA TYR A 82 -9.40 19.83 -5.49
C TYR A 82 -10.82 19.28 -5.40
N TYR A 83 -10.98 18.13 -4.74
CA TYR A 83 -12.29 17.51 -4.55
C TYR A 83 -13.28 18.44 -3.83
N LEU A 84 -12.89 19.02 -2.69
CA LEU A 84 -13.78 19.90 -1.92
C LEU A 84 -14.16 21.18 -2.68
N LYS A 85 -13.23 21.76 -3.46
CA LYS A 85 -13.53 22.91 -4.33
C LYS A 85 -14.55 22.54 -5.40
N GLN A 86 -14.34 21.44 -6.12
CA GLN A 86 -15.27 20.95 -7.14
C GLN A 86 -16.64 20.60 -6.56
N GLU A 87 -16.67 19.97 -5.39
CA GLU A 87 -17.91 19.57 -4.73
C GLU A 87 -18.71 20.79 -4.24
N LYS A 88 -18.03 21.81 -3.71
CA LYS A 88 -18.64 23.09 -3.35
C LYS A 88 -19.20 23.80 -4.58
N GLU A 89 -18.47 23.81 -5.70
CA GLU A 89 -18.96 24.38 -6.97
C GLU A 89 -20.20 23.65 -7.48
N ARG A 90 -20.23 22.31 -7.35
CA ARG A 90 -21.34 21.46 -7.78
C ARG A 90 -22.61 21.64 -6.93
N LEU A 91 -22.47 21.74 -5.62
CA LEU A 91 -23.59 21.81 -4.66
C LEU A 91 -24.01 23.25 -4.31
N GLY A 92 -23.14 24.24 -4.52
CA GLY A 92 -23.42 25.63 -4.20
C GLY A 92 -23.82 25.83 -2.74
N ALA A 93 -25.03 26.31 -2.50
CA ALA A 93 -25.54 26.57 -1.15
C ALA A 93 -25.87 25.29 -0.35
N GLU A 94 -25.99 24.13 -1.00
CA GLU A 94 -26.23 22.84 -0.34
C GLU A 94 -24.95 22.20 0.19
N PHE A 95 -23.77 22.74 -0.15
CA PHE A 95 -22.50 22.21 0.33
C PHE A 95 -22.36 22.40 1.84
N SER A 96 -22.25 21.28 2.56
CA SER A 96 -21.97 21.23 3.99
C SER A 96 -20.65 20.50 4.22
N PRO A 97 -19.56 21.19 4.65
CA PRO A 97 -18.28 20.55 4.93
C PRO A 97 -18.38 19.47 6.03
N GLY A 98 -19.31 19.65 6.98
CA GLY A 98 -19.55 18.70 8.08
C GLY A 98 -20.10 17.34 7.64
N ASP A 99 -20.61 17.23 6.41
CA ASP A 99 -21.16 16.00 5.84
C ASP A 99 -20.05 15.07 5.32
N TYR A 100 -18.82 15.58 5.20
CA TYR A 100 -17.67 14.86 4.68
C TYR A 100 -16.66 14.54 5.78
N VAL A 101 -16.01 13.37 5.66
CA VAL A 101 -14.86 12.99 6.48
C VAL A 101 -13.74 12.55 5.56
N TYR A 102 -12.56 13.12 5.72
CA TYR A 102 -11.38 12.72 4.96
C TYR A 102 -10.66 11.56 5.62
N PHE A 103 -10.34 10.51 4.86
CA PHE A 103 -9.54 9.39 5.34
C PHE A 103 -8.06 9.60 5.03
N MET A 104 -7.23 9.71 6.06
CA MET A 104 -5.77 9.80 5.90
C MET A 104 -5.08 8.93 6.95
N PRO A 105 -4.73 7.67 6.63
CA PRO A 105 -4.04 6.78 7.55
C PRO A 105 -2.75 7.39 8.08
N GLU A 106 -2.29 6.88 9.21
CA GLU A 106 -0.98 7.24 9.75
C GLU A 106 -0.17 5.99 10.09
N ALA A 107 1.15 6.14 10.03
CA ALA A 107 2.08 5.19 10.61
C ALA A 107 2.96 5.90 11.63
N ASP A 108 3.21 5.23 12.75
CA ASP A 108 4.17 5.68 13.74
C ASP A 108 5.61 5.29 13.34
N GLY A 109 6.58 5.97 13.96
CA GLY A 109 8.00 5.78 13.69
C GLY A 109 8.66 7.01 13.06
N PRO A 110 9.89 6.88 12.54
CA PRO A 110 10.69 8.00 12.06
C PRO A 110 10.26 8.52 10.68
N CYS A 111 9.20 7.95 10.08
CA CYS A 111 8.65 8.38 8.80
C CYS A 111 7.76 9.62 8.97
N ARG A 112 7.79 10.53 7.99
CA ARG A 112 6.93 11.73 7.98
C ARG A 112 5.44 11.41 7.70
N PHE A 113 5.13 10.21 7.24
CA PHE A 113 3.75 9.80 6.95
C PHE A 113 2.81 9.99 8.15
N GLY A 114 3.28 9.74 9.37
CA GLY A 114 2.52 9.98 10.60
C GLY A 114 2.09 11.44 10.83
N MET A 115 2.63 12.39 10.08
CA MET A 115 2.30 13.82 10.18
C MET A 115 1.39 14.34 9.05
N TYR A 116 1.02 13.51 8.07
CA TYR A 116 0.23 13.96 6.93
C TYR A 116 -1.13 14.49 7.38
N ASN A 117 -1.92 13.69 8.11
CA ASN A 117 -3.24 14.12 8.58
C ASN A 117 -3.23 15.45 9.37
N LYS A 118 -2.20 15.70 10.21
CA LYS A 118 -2.02 16.97 10.93
C LYS A 118 -1.68 18.13 10.00
N MET A 119 -0.82 17.89 9.01
CA MET A 119 -0.50 18.90 7.99
C MET A 119 -1.72 19.24 7.12
N HIS A 120 -2.47 18.24 6.66
CA HIS A 120 -3.68 18.46 5.87
C HIS A 120 -4.71 19.26 6.67
N ARG A 121 -4.89 18.97 7.97
CA ARG A 121 -5.74 19.79 8.85
C ARG A 121 -5.30 21.24 8.91
N LEU A 122 -4.00 21.48 9.10
CA LEU A 122 -3.41 22.83 9.12
C LEU A 122 -3.68 23.62 7.83
N VAL A 123 -3.68 22.94 6.69
CA VAL A 123 -3.98 23.57 5.40
C VAL A 123 -5.47 23.81 5.23
N LEU A 124 -6.32 22.83 5.56
CA LEU A 124 -7.78 22.96 5.48
C LEU A 124 -8.30 24.07 6.39
N ASP A 125 -7.70 24.31 7.57
CA ASP A 125 -8.06 25.41 8.48
C ASP A 125 -7.79 26.81 7.89
N LYS A 126 -7.03 26.92 6.79
CA LYS A 126 -6.87 28.19 6.07
C LYS A 126 -8.07 28.55 5.20
N PHE A 127 -8.99 27.60 5.00
CA PHE A 127 -10.21 27.77 4.20
C PHE A 127 -11.42 27.71 5.13
N PRO A 128 -12.05 28.85 5.48
CA PRO A 128 -13.22 28.86 6.35
C PRO A 128 -14.34 27.93 5.87
N GLU A 129 -14.49 27.74 4.56
CA GLU A 129 -15.48 26.83 3.99
C GLU A 129 -15.18 25.33 4.18
N PHE A 130 -13.97 24.96 4.58
CA PHE A 130 -13.54 23.56 4.79
C PHE A 130 -13.16 23.28 6.25
N GLU A 131 -13.42 24.23 7.15
CA GLU A 131 -13.06 24.12 8.56
C GLU A 131 -13.71 22.89 9.22
N ASP A 132 -14.96 22.56 8.87
CA ASP A 132 -15.71 21.46 9.50
C ASP A 132 -15.50 20.07 8.86
N VAL A 133 -14.65 19.97 7.82
CA VAL A 133 -14.30 18.67 7.23
C VAL A 133 -13.38 17.91 8.19
N ASN A 134 -13.88 16.93 8.93
CA ASN A 134 -13.02 16.19 9.86
C ASN A 134 -12.08 15.21 9.12
N ILE A 135 -10.94 14.91 9.72
CA ILE A 135 -10.00 13.89 9.24
C ILE A 135 -10.02 12.70 10.18
N THR A 136 -10.28 11.52 9.63
CA THR A 136 -10.16 10.25 10.35
C THR A 136 -9.03 9.39 9.80
N TYR A 137 -8.53 8.48 10.63
CA TYR A 137 -7.38 7.67 10.30
C TYR A 137 -7.42 6.31 11.01
N LEU A 138 -6.74 5.34 10.40
CA LEU A 138 -6.32 4.12 11.08
C LEU A 138 -4.81 4.21 11.32
N SER A 139 -4.32 3.69 12.45
CA SER A 139 -2.91 3.84 12.86
C SER A 139 -2.16 2.51 12.81
N SER A 140 -0.88 2.52 12.45
CA SER A 140 -0.06 1.30 12.55
C SER A 140 0.13 0.83 14.00
N THR A 141 0.06 1.74 14.98
CA THR A 141 0.28 1.47 16.42
C THR A 141 -0.70 0.49 17.03
N ASP A 142 -1.93 0.47 16.52
CA ASP A 142 -3.01 -0.41 16.96
C ASP A 142 -3.39 -1.46 15.92
N THR A 143 -2.49 -1.71 14.95
CA THR A 143 -2.72 -2.61 13.81
C THR A 143 -3.94 -2.19 12.99
N TYR A 144 -4.08 -0.89 12.78
CA TYR A 144 -5.15 -0.26 12.02
C TYR A 144 -6.54 -0.61 12.58
N SER A 145 -6.72 -0.43 13.90
CA SER A 145 -7.99 -0.72 14.57
C SER A 145 -9.10 0.22 14.12
N SER A 146 -10.22 -0.32 13.67
CA SER A 146 -11.41 0.46 13.28
C SER A 146 -12.41 0.66 14.42
N SER A 147 -12.10 0.28 15.66
CA SER A 147 -13.05 0.27 16.80
C SER A 147 -13.57 1.64 17.19
N MET A 148 -12.87 2.71 16.82
CA MET A 148 -13.25 4.08 17.13
C MET A 148 -13.90 4.81 15.95
N ILE A 149 -13.83 4.26 14.73
CA ILE A 149 -14.43 4.89 13.53
C ILE A 149 -15.80 4.32 13.15
N MET A 150 -16.20 3.22 13.77
CA MET A 150 -17.50 2.58 13.57
C MET A 150 -17.88 1.79 14.83
N PRO A 151 -19.16 1.40 15.01
CA PRO A 151 -19.59 0.64 16.17
C PRO A 151 -18.72 -0.59 16.45
N GLU A 152 -18.37 -0.84 17.72
CA GLU A 152 -17.40 -1.88 18.11
C GLU A 152 -17.79 -3.28 17.61
N GLU A 153 -19.09 -3.59 17.62
CA GLU A 153 -19.65 -4.83 17.11
C GLU A 153 -19.34 -5.07 15.61
N LYS A 154 -19.33 -3.97 14.83
CA LYS A 154 -19.05 -3.99 13.39
C LYS A 154 -17.55 -3.92 13.09
N SER A 155 -16.76 -3.26 13.94
CA SER A 155 -15.34 -3.02 13.72
C SER A 155 -14.53 -4.30 13.48
N LYS A 156 -14.64 -5.31 14.35
CA LYS A 156 -13.88 -6.58 14.17
C LYS A 156 -14.25 -7.30 12.88
N LEU A 157 -15.50 -7.16 12.46
CA LEU A 157 -16.05 -7.81 11.29
C LEU A 157 -15.60 -7.09 10.02
N PHE A 158 -15.62 -5.75 10.04
CA PHE A 158 -15.07 -4.89 9.00
C PHE A 158 -13.59 -5.19 8.76
N ARG A 159 -12.75 -5.23 9.81
CA ARG A 159 -11.31 -5.52 9.67
C ARG A 159 -11.04 -6.82 8.93
N ARG A 160 -11.83 -7.86 9.20
CA ARG A 160 -11.70 -9.15 8.51
C ARG A 160 -12.05 -9.06 7.03
N LEU A 161 -13.13 -8.34 6.69
CA LEU A 161 -13.51 -8.10 5.30
C LEU A 161 -12.47 -7.23 4.57
N ALA A 162 -12.06 -6.13 5.19
CA ALA A 162 -11.08 -5.21 4.65
C ALA A 162 -9.74 -5.90 4.36
N TYR A 163 -9.24 -6.74 5.28
CA TYR A 163 -8.02 -7.51 5.05
C TYR A 163 -8.17 -8.47 3.86
N VAL A 164 -9.27 -9.23 3.78
CA VAL A 164 -9.51 -10.14 2.64
C VAL A 164 -9.61 -9.35 1.32
N ALA A 165 -10.28 -8.19 1.33
CA ALA A 165 -10.39 -7.33 0.17
C ALA A 165 -9.03 -6.76 -0.28
N THR A 166 -8.14 -6.40 0.66
CA THR A 166 -6.76 -6.00 0.35
C THR A 166 -5.97 -7.14 -0.30
N ILE A 167 -6.04 -8.37 0.24
CA ILE A 167 -5.33 -9.48 -0.40
C ILE A 167 -5.92 -9.78 -1.79
N ILE A 168 -7.24 -9.63 -1.97
CA ILE A 168 -7.87 -9.72 -3.28
C ILE A 168 -7.32 -8.64 -4.23
N SER A 169 -7.18 -7.37 -3.78
CA SER A 169 -6.56 -6.34 -4.63
C SER A 169 -5.13 -6.70 -5.02
N ASP A 170 -4.32 -7.18 -4.08
CA ASP A 170 -2.94 -7.57 -4.35
C ASP A 170 -2.86 -8.70 -5.39
N VAL A 171 -3.80 -9.65 -5.35
CA VAL A 171 -3.91 -10.70 -6.36
C VAL A 171 -4.33 -10.13 -7.72
N LEU A 172 -5.30 -9.21 -7.77
CA LEU A 172 -5.75 -8.59 -9.02
C LEU A 172 -4.62 -7.77 -9.66
N ASP A 173 -3.84 -7.04 -8.87
CA ASP A 173 -2.64 -6.34 -9.33
C ASP A 173 -1.62 -7.32 -9.92
N ARG A 174 -1.34 -8.43 -9.23
CA ARG A 174 -0.44 -9.49 -9.73
C ARG A 174 -0.97 -10.17 -10.99
N VAL A 175 -2.28 -10.33 -11.14
CA VAL A 175 -2.90 -10.83 -12.38
C VAL A 175 -2.63 -9.86 -13.53
N VAL A 176 -2.79 -8.55 -13.32
CA VAL A 176 -2.47 -7.53 -14.33
C VAL A 176 -1.02 -7.63 -14.77
N TRP A 177 -0.08 -7.61 -13.83
CA TRP A 177 1.36 -7.63 -14.14
C TRP A 177 1.82 -8.96 -14.75
N ARG A 178 1.12 -10.06 -14.46
CA ARG A 178 1.41 -11.37 -15.03
C ARG A 178 0.80 -11.57 -16.42
N VAL A 179 -0.37 -11.00 -16.69
CA VAL A 179 -1.14 -11.20 -17.94
C VAL A 179 -0.79 -10.15 -18.99
N ARG A 180 -0.79 -8.86 -18.64
CA ARG A 180 -0.64 -7.74 -19.59
C ARG A 180 0.63 -7.82 -20.43
N PRO A 181 1.82 -8.20 -19.90
CA PRO A 181 3.01 -8.35 -20.73
C PRO A 181 2.89 -9.46 -21.80
N TYR A 182 1.94 -10.37 -21.64
CA TYR A 182 1.73 -11.52 -22.51
C TYR A 182 0.41 -11.45 -23.27
N GLU A 183 -0.35 -10.36 -23.17
CA GLU A 183 -1.69 -10.28 -23.76
C GLU A 183 -1.67 -10.42 -25.29
N LYS A 184 -2.70 -11.06 -25.87
CA LYS A 184 -2.83 -11.26 -27.32
C LYS A 184 -3.12 -9.95 -28.04
N VAL A 185 -4.02 -9.15 -27.48
CA VAL A 185 -4.44 -7.86 -28.03
C VAL A 185 -4.03 -6.76 -27.04
N PRO A 186 -3.21 -5.78 -27.46
CA PRO A 186 -2.81 -4.68 -26.59
C PRO A 186 -4.01 -3.95 -25.96
N GLY A 187 -3.99 -3.79 -24.64
CA GLY A 187 -5.04 -3.10 -23.87
C GLY A 187 -6.24 -3.96 -23.46
N GLU A 188 -6.31 -5.23 -23.91
CA GLU A 188 -7.40 -6.15 -23.56
C GLU A 188 -7.41 -6.46 -22.06
N THR A 189 -6.24 -6.57 -21.43
CA THR A 189 -6.12 -6.83 -19.98
C THR A 189 -6.67 -5.68 -19.16
N ASP A 190 -6.30 -4.44 -19.49
CA ASP A 190 -6.76 -3.25 -18.76
C ASP A 190 -8.30 -3.13 -18.85
N ALA A 191 -8.87 -3.27 -20.05
CA ALA A 191 -10.33 -3.23 -20.26
C ALA A 191 -11.08 -4.36 -19.53
N PHE A 192 -10.54 -5.59 -19.53
CA PHE A 192 -11.12 -6.70 -18.79
C PHE A 192 -11.11 -6.43 -17.27
N MET A 193 -10.00 -5.91 -16.75
CA MET A 193 -9.81 -5.73 -15.31
C MET A 193 -10.64 -4.58 -14.74
N GLU A 194 -10.98 -3.56 -15.54
CA GLU A 194 -11.98 -2.54 -15.16
C GLU A 194 -13.36 -3.18 -14.86
N GLY A 195 -13.81 -4.08 -15.74
CA GLY A 195 -15.05 -4.84 -15.52
C GLY A 195 -14.96 -5.78 -14.32
N ALA A 196 -13.85 -6.53 -14.19
CA ALA A 196 -13.62 -7.44 -13.08
C ALA A 196 -13.57 -6.73 -11.72
N LEU A 197 -13.00 -5.52 -11.67
CA LEU A 197 -13.03 -4.68 -10.49
C LEU A 197 -14.47 -4.32 -10.10
N GLN A 198 -15.30 -3.92 -11.07
CA GLN A 198 -16.71 -3.62 -10.78
C GLN A 198 -17.46 -4.85 -10.26
N GLU A 199 -17.27 -6.03 -10.88
CA GLU A 199 -17.84 -7.30 -10.40
C GLU A 199 -17.46 -7.59 -8.94
N MET A 200 -16.19 -7.37 -8.58
CA MET A 200 -15.68 -7.61 -7.22
C MET A 200 -16.23 -6.60 -6.22
N ARG A 201 -16.34 -5.31 -6.60
CA ARG A 201 -16.95 -4.27 -5.76
C ARG A 201 -18.40 -4.61 -5.43
N ASP A 202 -19.19 -4.93 -6.46
CA ASP A 202 -20.59 -5.31 -6.30
C ASP A 202 -20.72 -6.56 -5.42
N LYS A 203 -19.80 -7.52 -5.56
CA LYS A 203 -19.78 -8.71 -4.70
C LYS A 203 -19.49 -8.35 -3.25
N ILE A 204 -18.48 -7.54 -2.96
CA ILE A 204 -18.13 -7.09 -1.60
C ILE A 204 -19.32 -6.36 -0.95
N GLU A 205 -19.96 -5.45 -1.67
CA GLU A 205 -21.14 -4.72 -1.18
C GLU A 205 -22.32 -5.69 -0.95
N SER A 206 -22.54 -6.66 -1.84
CA SER A 206 -23.66 -7.62 -1.73
C SER A 206 -23.52 -8.63 -0.59
N ILE A 207 -22.31 -9.10 -0.27
CA ILE A 207 -22.11 -10.02 0.85
C ILE A 207 -22.31 -9.30 2.19
N GLY A 208 -22.07 -7.98 2.24
CA GLY A 208 -22.27 -7.16 3.43
C GLY A 208 -21.63 -7.76 4.68
N GLU A 209 -22.41 -7.76 5.76
CA GLU A 209 -22.02 -8.32 7.05
C GLU A 209 -22.01 -9.86 7.08
N SER A 210 -22.51 -10.57 6.05
CA SER A 210 -22.47 -12.04 6.01
C SER A 210 -21.04 -12.57 5.85
N ARG A 211 -20.15 -11.77 5.22
CA ARG A 211 -18.74 -12.11 4.95
C ARG A 211 -18.58 -13.49 4.32
N ASP A 212 -19.40 -13.83 3.33
CA ASP A 212 -19.22 -15.05 2.55
C ASP A 212 -17.93 -14.97 1.71
N PHE A 213 -16.81 -15.25 2.35
CA PHE A 213 -15.50 -15.24 1.72
C PHE A 213 -15.38 -16.30 0.63
N ASN A 214 -16.13 -17.42 0.72
CA ASN A 214 -16.11 -18.42 -0.33
C ASN A 214 -16.72 -17.88 -1.62
N ALA A 215 -17.77 -17.05 -1.54
CA ALA A 215 -18.31 -16.36 -2.71
C ALA A 215 -17.27 -15.39 -3.34
N LEU A 216 -16.53 -14.64 -2.53
CA LEU A 216 -15.43 -13.78 -3.03
C LEU A 216 -14.33 -14.60 -3.70
N TYR A 217 -13.89 -15.68 -3.06
CA TYR A 217 -12.84 -16.55 -3.60
C TYR A 217 -13.26 -17.26 -4.88
N THR A 218 -14.55 -17.62 -5.00
CA THR A 218 -15.09 -18.23 -6.22
C THR A 218 -15.11 -17.22 -7.37
N LEU A 219 -15.52 -15.97 -7.09
CA LEU A 219 -15.47 -14.90 -8.09
C LEU A 219 -14.03 -14.58 -8.50
N LEU A 220 -13.11 -14.47 -7.54
CA LEU A 220 -11.69 -14.27 -7.81
C LEU A 220 -11.12 -15.39 -8.69
N GLU A 221 -11.41 -16.65 -8.36
CA GLU A 221 -10.97 -17.81 -9.12
C GLU A 221 -11.48 -17.76 -10.58
N ASP A 222 -12.72 -17.34 -10.79
CA ASP A 222 -13.29 -17.12 -12.13
C ASP A 222 -12.63 -15.96 -12.89
N ILE A 223 -12.43 -14.81 -12.24
CA ILE A 223 -11.73 -13.65 -12.82
C ILE A 223 -10.33 -14.05 -13.28
N VAL A 224 -9.55 -14.72 -12.43
CA VAL A 224 -8.18 -15.15 -12.75
C VAL A 224 -8.19 -16.14 -13.93
N LYS A 225 -9.14 -17.07 -13.95
CA LYS A 225 -9.31 -18.03 -15.05
C LYS A 225 -9.70 -17.37 -16.37
N ARG A 226 -10.50 -16.29 -16.34
CA ARG A 226 -10.82 -15.50 -17.53
C ARG A 226 -9.61 -14.69 -17.99
N ALA A 227 -8.91 -14.03 -17.07
CA ALA A 227 -7.72 -13.24 -17.36
C ALA A 227 -6.59 -14.08 -17.98
N SER A 228 -6.36 -15.31 -17.51
CA SER A 228 -5.31 -16.18 -18.08
C SER A 228 -5.51 -16.52 -19.55
N LYS A 229 -6.77 -16.48 -20.05
CA LYS A 229 -7.08 -16.72 -21.47
C LYS A 229 -6.69 -15.56 -22.39
N LEU A 230 -6.45 -14.37 -21.83
CA LEU A 230 -5.99 -13.19 -22.58
C LEU A 230 -4.52 -13.33 -22.98
N MET A 231 -3.77 -14.21 -22.32
CA MET A 231 -2.35 -14.43 -22.59
C MET A 231 -2.11 -15.24 -23.85
N ASP A 232 -1.11 -14.82 -24.62
CA ASP A 232 -0.48 -15.56 -25.70
C ASP A 232 0.57 -16.54 -25.12
N PRO A 233 0.33 -17.86 -25.16
CA PRO A 233 1.24 -18.85 -24.59
C PRO A 233 2.55 -19.01 -25.38
N ASP A 234 2.63 -18.50 -26.61
CA ASP A 234 3.81 -18.63 -27.45
C ASP A 234 4.87 -17.57 -27.12
N LYS A 235 4.53 -16.55 -26.33
CA LYS A 235 5.46 -15.51 -25.88
C LYS A 235 6.42 -16.07 -24.82
N PRO A 236 7.75 -15.88 -24.97
CA PRO A 236 8.72 -16.35 -23.99
C PRO A 236 8.58 -15.57 -22.67
N ARG A 237 8.98 -16.21 -21.55
CA ARG A 237 9.02 -15.55 -20.25
C ARG A 237 9.93 -14.32 -20.31
N ARG A 238 9.41 -13.20 -19.84
CA ARG A 238 10.08 -11.90 -19.75
C ARG A 238 11.00 -11.85 -18.53
N PRO A 239 12.04 -10.99 -18.52
CA PRO A 239 12.83 -10.73 -17.33
C PRO A 239 11.92 -10.27 -16.18
N LEU A 240 12.08 -10.91 -15.02
CA LEU A 240 11.26 -10.64 -13.85
C LEU A 240 11.90 -9.56 -12.97
N ILE A 241 11.16 -8.48 -12.72
CA ILE A 241 11.65 -7.29 -12.02
C ILE A 241 10.90 -7.15 -10.69
N GLY A 242 11.64 -7.12 -9.58
CA GLY A 242 11.08 -6.86 -8.26
C GLY A 242 11.02 -5.36 -7.98
N ILE A 243 9.89 -4.85 -7.48
CA ILE A 243 9.76 -3.46 -7.04
C ILE A 243 9.66 -3.42 -5.51
N ILE A 244 10.48 -2.56 -4.91
CA ILE A 244 10.49 -2.24 -3.47
C ILE A 244 10.43 -0.72 -3.30
N GLY A 245 10.32 -0.25 -2.06
CA GLY A 245 10.47 1.17 -1.73
C GLY A 245 9.28 1.71 -0.96
N GLU A 246 8.87 2.95 -1.21
CA GLU A 246 7.81 3.63 -0.47
C GLU A 246 6.41 3.22 -0.98
N ILE A 247 5.52 2.87 -0.04
CA ILE A 247 4.22 2.23 -0.33
C ILE A 247 3.32 3.00 -1.26
N TYR A 248 3.21 4.32 -1.09
CA TYR A 248 2.32 5.13 -1.90
C TYR A 248 2.85 5.22 -3.33
N LEU A 249 4.13 5.52 -3.52
CA LEU A 249 4.67 5.68 -4.86
C LEU A 249 4.81 4.39 -5.64
N ARG A 250 5.16 3.27 -5.03
CA ARG A 250 5.26 2.01 -5.79
C ARG A 250 3.88 1.56 -6.31
N THR A 251 2.83 1.84 -5.55
CA THR A 251 1.45 1.44 -5.89
C THR A 251 0.66 2.46 -6.71
N HIS A 252 0.97 3.76 -6.65
CA HIS A 252 0.21 4.83 -7.31
C HIS A 252 0.71 5.13 -8.74
N PRO A 253 -0.04 4.78 -9.81
CA PRO A 253 0.47 4.84 -11.18
C PRO A 253 0.84 6.25 -11.65
N GLN A 254 0.02 7.27 -11.36
CA GLN A 254 0.32 8.63 -11.85
C GLN A 254 1.53 9.23 -11.12
N SER A 255 1.70 8.93 -9.83
CA SER A 255 2.79 9.50 -9.03
C SER A 255 4.15 8.87 -9.33
N ASN A 256 4.17 7.62 -9.78
CA ASN A 256 5.38 6.99 -10.32
C ASN A 256 5.50 7.08 -11.85
N GLN A 257 4.65 7.91 -12.49
CA GLN A 257 4.66 8.13 -13.95
C GLN A 257 4.53 6.82 -14.74
N HIS A 258 3.66 5.92 -14.28
CA HIS A 258 3.35 4.62 -14.85
C HIS A 258 4.58 3.70 -15.00
N LEU A 259 5.48 3.70 -14.01
CA LEU A 259 6.73 2.94 -14.02
C LEU A 259 6.57 1.48 -14.45
N ILE A 260 5.53 0.80 -13.94
CA ILE A 260 5.26 -0.61 -14.27
C ILE A 260 4.99 -0.75 -15.77
N LYS A 261 4.13 0.08 -16.36
CA LYS A 261 3.85 0.06 -17.80
C LYS A 261 5.10 0.37 -18.63
N GLU A 262 5.97 1.24 -18.14
CA GLU A 262 7.25 1.57 -18.79
C GLU A 262 8.20 0.36 -18.82
N ILE A 263 8.32 -0.36 -17.70
CA ILE A 263 9.11 -1.60 -17.61
C ILE A 263 8.56 -2.66 -18.57
N GLU A 264 7.24 -2.82 -18.62
CA GLU A 264 6.58 -3.77 -19.50
C GLU A 264 6.74 -3.43 -20.99
N THR A 265 6.73 -2.14 -21.34
CA THR A 265 6.99 -1.65 -22.70
C THR A 265 8.40 -2.03 -23.16
N HIS A 266 9.35 -2.07 -22.23
CA HIS A 266 10.73 -2.52 -22.48
C HIS A 266 10.93 -4.04 -22.28
N GLY A 267 9.83 -4.81 -22.24
CA GLY A 267 9.87 -6.26 -22.26
C GLY A 267 9.99 -6.92 -20.89
N GLY A 268 9.72 -6.20 -19.80
CA GLY A 268 9.73 -6.75 -18.44
C GLY A 268 8.40 -7.34 -17.98
N GLU A 269 8.46 -8.11 -16.91
CA GLU A 269 7.35 -8.50 -16.03
C GLU A 269 7.67 -8.04 -14.62
N VAL A 270 6.67 -7.57 -13.86
CA VAL A 270 6.89 -6.94 -12.56
C VAL A 270 6.22 -7.73 -11.44
N VAL A 271 6.88 -7.76 -10.29
CA VAL A 271 6.27 -8.08 -9.00
C VAL A 271 6.56 -6.92 -8.06
N ASP A 272 5.53 -6.22 -7.63
CA ASP A 272 5.63 -5.14 -6.64
C ASP A 272 5.31 -5.66 -5.23
N ALA A 273 6.02 -5.12 -4.23
CA ALA A 273 5.76 -5.40 -2.83
C ALA A 273 4.36 -4.88 -2.44
N SER A 274 3.51 -5.78 -1.99
CA SER A 274 2.06 -5.56 -1.88
C SER A 274 1.65 -4.71 -0.66
N LEU A 275 0.36 -4.32 -0.62
CA LEU A 275 -0.22 -3.72 0.59
C LEU A 275 -0.37 -4.77 1.70
N GLY A 276 -0.68 -6.02 1.35
CA GLY A 276 -0.74 -7.16 2.26
C GLY A 276 0.58 -7.41 2.99
N GLU A 277 1.72 -7.26 2.32
CA GLU A 277 3.06 -7.36 2.92
C GLU A 277 3.24 -6.32 4.02
N TRP A 278 2.83 -5.06 3.77
CA TRP A 278 2.89 -4.00 4.78
C TRP A 278 2.00 -4.30 6.00
N PHE A 279 0.76 -4.77 5.80
CA PHE A 279 -0.10 -5.14 6.92
C PHE A 279 0.47 -6.29 7.74
N ASN A 280 1.03 -7.31 7.09
CA ASN A 280 1.70 -8.42 7.75
C ASN A 280 2.94 -7.93 8.51
N PHE A 281 3.69 -6.97 7.96
CA PHE A 281 4.85 -6.35 8.61
C PHE A 281 4.45 -5.57 9.87
N VAL A 282 3.36 -4.80 9.82
CA VAL A 282 2.87 -4.05 11.00
C VAL A 282 2.44 -5.02 12.10
N ALA A 283 1.68 -6.07 11.78
CA ALA A 283 1.30 -7.09 12.76
C ALA A 283 2.53 -7.80 13.36
N TYR A 284 3.52 -8.12 12.52
CA TYR A 284 4.78 -8.74 12.97
C TYR A 284 5.61 -7.81 13.86
N SER A 285 5.69 -6.52 13.54
CA SER A 285 6.39 -5.52 14.33
C SER A 285 5.74 -5.32 15.69
N ASN A 286 4.42 -5.20 15.74
CA ASN A 286 3.67 -5.11 16.99
C ASN A 286 3.88 -6.35 17.88
N LEU A 287 3.93 -7.54 17.27
CA LEU A 287 4.29 -8.76 17.97
C LEU A 287 5.71 -8.71 18.57
N ARG A 288 6.72 -8.19 17.84
CA ARG A 288 8.08 -8.01 18.38
C ARG A 288 8.10 -7.04 19.57
N ASP A 289 7.33 -5.96 19.48
CA ASP A 289 7.26 -4.97 20.56
C ASP A 289 6.63 -5.54 21.83
N THR A 290 5.66 -6.45 21.73
CA THR A 290 5.16 -7.14 22.94
C THR A 290 6.23 -7.98 23.63
N ARG A 291 7.16 -8.60 22.89
CA ARG A 291 8.29 -9.34 23.48
C ARG A 291 9.24 -8.39 24.22
N ARG A 292 9.51 -7.21 23.64
CA ARG A 292 10.34 -6.18 24.26
C ARG A 292 9.69 -5.62 25.52
N GLN A 293 8.39 -5.30 25.47
CA GLN A 293 7.61 -4.87 26.63
C GLN A 293 7.67 -5.93 27.73
N TRP A 294 7.52 -7.20 27.38
CA TRP A 294 7.66 -8.30 28.33
C TRP A 294 9.05 -8.32 28.99
N THR A 295 10.14 -8.22 28.20
CA THR A 295 11.51 -8.17 28.74
C THR A 295 11.73 -6.97 29.65
N GLN A 296 11.16 -5.80 29.31
CA GLN A 296 11.26 -4.60 30.13
C GLN A 296 10.47 -4.73 31.44
N SER A 297 9.25 -5.27 31.41
CA SER A 297 8.47 -5.55 32.62
C SER A 297 9.16 -6.57 33.52
N TRP A 298 9.76 -7.62 32.94
CA TRP A 298 10.56 -8.59 33.69
C TRP A 298 11.76 -7.93 34.39
N LYS A 299 12.53 -7.09 33.69
CA LYS A 299 13.64 -6.32 34.29
C LYS A 299 13.20 -5.37 35.41
N LYS A 300 11.96 -4.89 35.36
CA LYS A 300 11.38 -4.01 36.39
C LYS A 300 10.67 -4.76 37.53
N GLY A 301 10.57 -6.09 37.46
CA GLY A 301 9.81 -6.89 38.42
C GLY A 301 8.29 -6.69 38.34
N ASP A 302 7.78 -6.15 37.24
CA ASP A 302 6.36 -5.87 37.03
C ASP A 302 5.62 -7.09 36.47
N ILE A 303 5.08 -7.91 37.39
CA ILE A 303 4.35 -9.14 37.06
C ILE A 303 3.08 -8.84 36.25
N GLN A 304 2.38 -7.75 36.55
CA GLN A 304 1.15 -7.39 35.85
C GLN A 304 1.45 -6.97 34.41
N GLY A 305 2.51 -6.18 34.21
CA GLY A 305 3.01 -5.83 32.88
C GLY A 305 3.43 -7.06 32.06
N MET A 306 4.09 -8.03 32.69
CA MET A 306 4.43 -9.31 32.03
C MET A 306 3.19 -10.08 31.61
N PHE A 307 2.17 -10.19 32.46
CA PHE A 307 0.92 -10.89 32.12
C PHE A 307 0.18 -10.20 30.95
N ASN A 308 0.08 -8.87 31.00
CA ASN A 308 -0.55 -8.07 29.94
C ASN A 308 0.19 -8.21 28.61
N ALA A 309 1.53 -8.16 28.63
CA ALA A 309 2.36 -8.34 27.43
C ALA A 309 2.19 -9.75 26.84
N SER A 310 2.16 -10.80 27.67
CA SER A 310 1.93 -12.18 27.23
C SER A 310 0.56 -12.38 26.58
N ARG A 311 -0.49 -11.77 27.15
CA ARG A 311 -1.84 -11.82 26.58
C ARG A 311 -1.88 -11.13 25.21
N LYS A 312 -1.35 -9.91 25.10
CA LYS A 312 -1.25 -9.18 23.82
C LYS A 312 -0.45 -9.97 22.78
N TRP A 313 0.66 -10.59 23.20
CA TRP A 313 1.46 -11.44 22.32
C TRP A 313 0.63 -12.59 21.75
N LEU A 314 -0.20 -13.26 22.57
CA LEU A 314 -1.07 -14.34 22.12
C LEU A 314 -2.14 -13.83 21.14
N ASP A 315 -2.77 -12.68 21.43
CA ASP A 315 -3.77 -12.08 20.55
C ASP A 315 -3.17 -11.76 19.17
N TYR A 316 -1.98 -11.14 19.11
CA TYR A 316 -1.28 -10.87 17.85
C TYR A 316 -0.83 -12.14 17.12
N GLN A 317 -0.42 -13.20 17.84
CA GLN A 317 -0.12 -14.49 17.23
C GLN A 317 -1.33 -15.10 16.52
N ILE A 318 -2.51 -15.04 17.14
CA ILE A 318 -3.75 -15.55 16.56
C ILE A 318 -4.11 -14.71 15.33
N GLU A 319 -3.99 -13.39 15.42
CA GLU A 319 -4.26 -12.46 14.31
C GLU A 319 -3.36 -12.72 13.11
N ILE A 320 -2.03 -12.83 13.31
CA ILE A 320 -1.07 -13.14 12.24
C ILE A 320 -1.41 -14.49 11.59
N LYS A 321 -1.69 -15.54 12.39
CA LYS A 321 -2.07 -16.85 11.83
C LYS A 321 -3.35 -16.79 11.01
N TYR A 322 -4.34 -16.03 11.47
CA TYR A 322 -5.59 -15.82 10.73
C TYR A 322 -5.33 -15.07 9.41
N GLN A 323 -4.54 -14.00 9.45
CA GLN A 323 -4.16 -13.19 8.30
C GLN A 323 -3.44 -14.05 7.25
N LEU A 324 -2.38 -14.77 7.64
CA LEU A 324 -1.65 -15.66 6.74
C LEU A 324 -2.53 -16.78 6.18
N TRP A 325 -3.41 -17.37 6.99
CA TRP A 325 -4.34 -18.39 6.52
C TRP A 325 -5.31 -17.84 5.45
N ARG A 326 -5.86 -16.63 5.65
CA ARG A 326 -6.70 -15.96 4.65
C ARG A 326 -5.93 -15.58 3.41
N GLN A 327 -4.70 -15.11 3.58
CA GLN A 327 -3.82 -14.78 2.46
C GLN A 327 -3.55 -16.02 1.59
N ASP A 328 -3.16 -17.14 2.22
CA ASP A 328 -2.90 -18.41 1.55
C ASP A 328 -4.15 -18.96 0.84
N GLN A 329 -5.33 -18.80 1.45
CA GLN A 329 -6.59 -19.15 0.80
C GLN A 329 -6.82 -18.33 -0.47
N THR A 330 -6.59 -17.02 -0.44
CA THR A 330 -6.77 -16.15 -1.61
C THR A 330 -5.78 -16.48 -2.72
N PHE A 331 -4.48 -16.57 -2.40
CA PHE A 331 -3.43 -16.89 -3.38
C PHE A 331 -3.58 -18.31 -3.95
N SER A 332 -3.88 -19.31 -3.12
CA SER A 332 -4.06 -20.69 -3.60
C SER A 332 -5.21 -20.83 -4.62
N ARG A 333 -6.25 -19.99 -4.53
CA ARG A 333 -7.36 -19.96 -5.48
C ARG A 333 -6.92 -19.42 -6.84
N ALA A 334 -6.17 -18.31 -6.83
CA ALA A 334 -5.64 -17.72 -8.05
C ALA A 334 -4.58 -18.62 -8.72
N ARG A 335 -3.67 -19.20 -7.92
CA ARG A 335 -2.57 -20.04 -8.42
C ARG A 335 -2.98 -21.33 -9.12
N LYS A 336 -4.25 -21.76 -8.99
CA LYS A 336 -4.79 -22.87 -9.80
C LYS A 336 -4.81 -22.57 -11.30
N HIS A 337 -4.96 -21.29 -11.66
CA HIS A 337 -5.21 -20.87 -13.05
C HIS A 337 -4.11 -19.97 -13.62
N LEU A 338 -3.27 -19.37 -12.76
CA LEU A 338 -2.19 -18.48 -13.18
C LEU A 338 -1.01 -18.55 -12.22
N ASP A 339 0.21 -18.63 -12.74
CA ASP A 339 1.47 -18.70 -11.96
C ASP A 339 1.88 -17.32 -11.42
N ILE A 340 1.04 -16.72 -10.59
CA ILE A 340 1.36 -15.47 -9.88
C ILE A 340 2.31 -15.75 -8.71
N HIS A 341 3.22 -14.81 -8.47
CA HIS A 341 4.09 -14.82 -7.30
C HIS A 341 3.27 -14.54 -6.03
N GLU A 342 3.70 -15.03 -4.87
CA GLU A 342 3.11 -14.69 -3.56
C GLU A 342 3.91 -13.58 -2.87
N ASP A 343 3.40 -13.06 -1.76
CA ASP A 343 4.16 -12.20 -0.87
C ASP A 343 5.17 -13.04 -0.07
N HIS A 344 6.35 -12.47 0.18
CA HIS A 344 7.31 -13.10 1.08
C HIS A 344 6.80 -13.04 2.52
N ARG A 345 7.11 -14.08 3.30
CA ARG A 345 6.83 -14.04 4.73
C ARG A 345 7.79 -13.05 5.39
N ILE A 346 7.28 -12.21 6.27
CA ILE A 346 8.08 -11.18 6.97
C ILE A 346 9.28 -11.78 7.73
N ALA A 347 9.11 -12.97 8.32
CA ALA A 347 10.21 -13.69 8.97
C ALA A 347 11.33 -14.10 8.00
N SER A 348 11.00 -14.40 6.73
CA SER A 348 12.00 -14.65 5.68
C SER A 348 12.77 -13.38 5.38
N LEU A 349 12.05 -12.26 5.19
CA LEU A 349 12.66 -10.95 4.93
C LEU A 349 13.62 -10.54 6.05
N GLU A 350 13.23 -10.75 7.31
CA GLU A 350 14.10 -10.54 8.46
C GLU A 350 15.36 -11.42 8.42
N SER A 351 15.21 -12.70 8.10
CA SER A 351 16.36 -13.62 8.02
C SER A 351 17.40 -13.19 6.97
N ARG A 352 16.98 -12.45 5.93
CA ARG A 352 17.86 -11.93 4.88
C ARG A 352 18.68 -10.71 5.31
N LEU A 353 18.37 -10.08 6.44
CA LEU A 353 19.11 -8.92 6.95
C LEU A 353 20.41 -9.27 7.68
N ASP A 354 20.84 -10.54 7.59
CA ASP A 354 22.13 -11.03 8.09
C ASP A 354 22.31 -10.80 9.60
N ASN A 355 21.36 -11.32 10.40
CA ASN A 355 21.31 -11.16 11.86
C ASN A 355 21.42 -9.68 12.29
N ASP A 356 20.58 -8.83 11.69
CA ASP A 356 20.56 -7.37 11.90
C ASP A 356 21.86 -6.63 11.49
N ARG A 357 22.83 -7.29 10.82
CA ARG A 357 24.07 -6.64 10.37
C ARG A 357 23.81 -5.63 9.26
N LEU A 358 22.89 -5.94 8.34
CA LEU A 358 22.57 -5.05 7.21
C LEU A 358 21.62 -3.95 7.65
N PHE A 359 20.54 -4.31 8.34
CA PHE A 359 19.55 -3.39 8.87
C PHE A 359 18.75 -4.08 9.98
N ASN A 360 18.18 -3.31 10.90
CA ASN A 360 17.39 -3.85 12.00
C ASN A 360 15.92 -3.43 11.89
N PHE A 361 15.01 -4.41 12.02
CA PHE A 361 13.55 -4.20 12.05
C PHE A 361 13.11 -3.24 13.16
N ASP A 362 13.92 -3.10 14.21
CA ASP A 362 13.70 -2.25 15.36
C ASP A 362 13.70 -0.74 15.05
N ILE A 363 14.26 -0.33 13.90
CA ILE A 363 14.26 1.06 13.44
C ILE A 363 12.87 1.50 12.97
N GLY A 364 11.97 0.54 12.66
CA GLY A 364 10.55 0.79 12.44
C GLY A 364 10.26 1.61 11.18
N THR A 365 10.52 1.07 9.98
CA THR A 365 10.16 1.68 8.68
C THR A 365 10.05 0.62 7.59
N GLU A 366 9.59 0.99 6.40
CA GLU A 366 9.63 0.14 5.20
C GLU A 366 11.03 -0.30 4.78
N ALA A 367 12.10 0.32 5.30
CA ALA A 367 13.46 -0.02 4.89
C ALA A 367 13.80 -1.49 5.19
N ALA A 368 13.32 -2.02 6.31
CA ALA A 368 13.59 -3.40 6.71
C ALA A 368 13.02 -4.42 5.72
N ILE A 369 11.73 -4.27 5.37
CA ILE A 369 11.07 -5.14 4.38
C ILE A 369 11.56 -4.88 2.96
N SER A 370 11.91 -3.64 2.62
CA SER A 370 12.46 -3.31 1.29
C SER A 370 13.84 -3.94 1.07
N ILE A 371 14.75 -3.86 2.05
CA ILE A 371 16.07 -4.49 1.96
C ILE A 371 15.94 -6.02 1.96
N GLY A 372 15.15 -6.56 2.88
CA GLY A 372 14.91 -8.01 2.95
C GLY A 372 14.28 -8.55 1.66
N GLY A 373 13.26 -7.85 1.15
CA GLY A 373 12.52 -8.20 -0.07
C GLY A 373 13.40 -8.15 -1.31
N ALA A 374 14.22 -7.11 -1.47
CA ALA A 374 15.20 -7.04 -2.56
C ALA A 374 16.20 -8.21 -2.52
N LEU A 375 16.68 -8.60 -1.33
CA LEU A 375 17.59 -9.75 -1.19
C LEU A 375 16.89 -11.09 -1.44
N GLU A 376 15.60 -11.21 -1.08
CA GLU A 376 14.79 -12.39 -1.38
C GLU A 376 14.50 -12.50 -2.88
N TYR A 377 14.18 -11.39 -3.58
CA TYR A 377 14.06 -11.38 -5.05
C TYR A 377 15.35 -11.86 -5.72
N VAL A 378 16.51 -11.44 -5.23
CA VAL A 378 17.79 -11.94 -5.76
C VAL A 378 17.98 -13.43 -5.51
N HIS A 379 17.60 -13.90 -4.33
CA HIS A 379 17.65 -15.33 -4.01
C HIS A 379 16.72 -16.16 -4.90
N GLU A 380 15.56 -15.63 -5.26
CA GLU A 380 14.59 -16.21 -6.20
C GLU A 380 14.96 -16.00 -7.67
N ASN A 381 16.18 -15.52 -7.95
CA ASN A 381 16.71 -15.30 -9.29
C ASN A 381 15.92 -14.28 -10.13
N TYR A 382 15.40 -13.23 -9.53
CA TYR A 382 14.86 -12.10 -10.28
C TYR A 382 15.96 -11.44 -11.13
N ASP A 383 15.55 -10.88 -12.26
CA ASP A 383 16.45 -10.34 -13.28
C ASP A 383 16.84 -8.88 -13.01
N GLY A 384 16.15 -8.20 -12.09
CA GLY A 384 16.51 -6.88 -11.59
C GLY A 384 15.63 -6.43 -10.43
N VAL A 385 16.05 -5.38 -9.74
CA VAL A 385 15.29 -4.76 -8.64
C VAL A 385 15.20 -3.25 -8.86
N VAL A 386 14.00 -2.68 -8.67
CA VAL A 386 13.77 -1.23 -8.73
C VAL A 386 13.30 -0.74 -7.36
N ASN A 387 13.95 0.30 -6.85
CA ASN A 387 13.58 0.97 -5.60
C ASN A 387 12.87 2.28 -5.91
N VAL A 388 11.59 2.36 -5.56
CA VAL A 388 10.68 3.47 -5.90
C VAL A 388 10.42 4.32 -4.67
N PHE A 389 10.69 5.62 -4.72
CA PHE A 389 10.56 6.46 -3.53
C PHE A 389 10.46 7.96 -3.81
N PRO A 390 9.94 8.77 -2.87
CA PRO A 390 9.91 10.20 -3.06
C PRO A 390 11.32 10.78 -2.90
N PHE A 391 11.65 11.83 -3.65
CA PHE A 391 12.89 12.57 -3.43
C PHE A 391 12.96 13.00 -1.95
N THR A 392 14.11 12.78 -1.29
CA THR A 392 14.34 12.92 0.17
C THR A 392 13.77 11.84 1.10
N CYS A 393 13.21 10.73 0.57
CA CYS A 393 12.77 9.60 1.40
C CYS A 393 13.93 8.94 2.14
N MET A 394 14.00 9.13 3.47
CA MET A 394 15.08 8.58 4.29
C MET A 394 15.11 7.04 4.30
N PRO A 395 13.98 6.32 4.51
CA PRO A 395 13.99 4.86 4.49
C PRO A 395 14.52 4.27 3.18
N SER A 396 14.02 4.73 2.04
CA SER A 396 14.44 4.23 0.73
C SER A 396 15.87 4.64 0.37
N THR A 397 16.35 5.80 0.84
CA THR A 397 17.75 6.20 0.67
C THR A 397 18.69 5.27 1.44
N ILE A 398 18.28 4.81 2.63
CA ILE A 398 19.00 3.78 3.38
C ILE A 398 19.01 2.46 2.59
N CYS A 399 17.88 2.06 2.00
CA CYS A 399 17.82 0.90 1.12
C CYS A 399 18.81 1.01 -0.03
N SER A 400 18.86 2.15 -0.74
CA SER A 400 19.80 2.38 -1.84
C SER A 400 21.25 2.26 -1.38
N ALA A 401 21.60 2.84 -0.23
CA ALA A 401 22.97 2.80 0.30
C ALA A 401 23.44 1.37 0.62
N ILE A 402 22.54 0.51 1.09
CA ILE A 402 22.84 -0.88 1.45
C ILE A 402 22.79 -1.79 0.21
N LEU A 403 21.73 -1.69 -0.59
CA LEU A 403 21.45 -2.63 -1.70
C LEU A 403 22.37 -2.41 -2.90
N LYS A 404 22.64 -1.15 -3.27
CA LYS A 404 23.41 -0.84 -4.48
C LYS A 404 24.78 -1.52 -4.54
N PRO A 405 25.65 -1.47 -3.48
CA PRO A 405 26.92 -2.21 -3.52
C PRO A 405 26.75 -3.73 -3.54
N ILE A 406 25.79 -4.27 -2.78
CA ILE A 406 25.53 -5.71 -2.70
C ILE A 406 25.05 -6.26 -4.05
N LEU A 407 24.12 -5.57 -4.69
CA LEU A 407 23.54 -5.99 -5.98
C LEU A 407 24.55 -5.84 -7.12
N LEU A 408 25.40 -4.82 -7.07
CA LEU A 408 26.52 -4.67 -8.01
C LEU A 408 27.49 -5.85 -7.91
N GLU A 409 27.88 -6.26 -6.70
CA GLU A 409 28.74 -7.43 -6.48
C GLU A 409 28.08 -8.72 -7.01
N LYS A 410 26.78 -8.89 -6.78
CA LYS A 410 25.97 -10.02 -7.28
C LYS A 410 25.62 -9.92 -8.77
N LYS A 411 26.06 -8.87 -9.46
CA LYS A 411 25.78 -8.58 -10.88
C LYS A 411 24.26 -8.59 -11.17
N VAL A 412 23.46 -8.13 -10.22
CA VAL A 412 22.01 -7.93 -10.36
C VAL A 412 21.77 -6.48 -10.74
N PRO A 413 21.08 -6.19 -11.86
CA PRO A 413 20.65 -4.84 -12.19
C PRO A 413 19.82 -4.22 -11.06
N TYR A 414 20.16 -2.99 -10.67
CA TYR A 414 19.46 -2.23 -9.65
C TYR A 414 19.22 -0.80 -10.14
N LEU A 415 18.00 -0.30 -9.96
CA LEU A 415 17.61 1.06 -10.34
C LEU A 415 16.92 1.77 -9.17
N ASP A 416 17.41 2.96 -8.83
CA ASP A 416 16.68 3.89 -7.97
C ASP A 416 15.78 4.76 -8.84
N ALA A 417 14.47 4.76 -8.56
CA ALA A 417 13.46 5.56 -9.23
C ALA A 417 12.88 6.57 -8.22
N SER A 418 13.50 7.75 -8.15
CA SER A 418 13.07 8.83 -7.28
C SER A 418 12.04 9.76 -7.95
N TYR A 419 11.00 10.14 -7.23
CA TYR A 419 9.92 11.00 -7.73
C TYR A 419 9.69 12.22 -6.85
N ASP A 420 9.52 13.39 -7.47
CA ASP A 420 9.24 14.68 -6.80
C ASP A 420 8.11 15.46 -7.50
N GLY A 421 7.39 14.80 -8.40
CA GLY A 421 6.36 15.41 -9.24
C GLY A 421 6.89 16.09 -10.50
N SER A 422 8.21 16.13 -10.73
CA SER A 422 8.81 16.53 -12.00
C SER A 422 9.00 15.31 -12.93
N ILE A 423 8.92 15.54 -14.23
CA ILE A 423 9.28 14.52 -15.24
C ILE A 423 10.78 14.61 -15.49
N GLN A 424 11.51 13.56 -15.12
CA GLN A 424 12.96 13.49 -15.32
C GLN A 424 13.26 13.17 -16.80
N PRO A 425 13.97 14.04 -17.56
CA PRO A 425 14.20 13.85 -18.99
C PRO A 425 14.96 12.57 -19.37
N ASN A 426 15.79 12.05 -18.46
CA ASN A 426 16.61 10.85 -18.65
C ASN A 426 15.97 9.57 -18.10
N ARG A 427 14.75 9.63 -17.56
CA ARG A 427 14.06 8.50 -16.93
C ARG A 427 13.88 7.31 -17.87
N GLU A 428 13.33 7.55 -19.06
CA GLU A 428 13.11 6.50 -20.06
C GLU A 428 14.43 5.80 -20.43
N LEU A 429 15.48 6.58 -20.66
CA LEU A 429 16.81 6.03 -20.97
C LEU A 429 17.36 5.18 -19.82
N ALA A 430 17.15 5.59 -18.57
CA ALA A 430 17.58 4.83 -17.40
C ALA A 430 16.84 3.50 -17.29
N ILE A 431 15.50 3.50 -17.44
CA ILE A 431 14.67 2.29 -17.42
C ILE A 431 15.05 1.36 -18.57
N ARG A 432 15.20 1.89 -19.79
CA ARG A 432 15.62 1.10 -20.96
C ARG A 432 16.99 0.46 -20.76
N THR A 433 17.95 1.19 -20.19
CA THR A 433 19.29 0.66 -19.90
C THR A 433 19.24 -0.42 -18.83
N PHE A 434 18.46 -0.21 -17.77
CA PHE A 434 18.21 -1.21 -16.73
C PHE A 434 17.59 -2.49 -17.32
N MET A 435 16.57 -2.36 -18.16
CA MET A 435 15.91 -3.49 -18.80
C MET A 435 16.82 -4.26 -19.75
N TYR A 436 17.69 -3.55 -20.49
CA TYR A 436 18.72 -4.21 -21.29
C TYR A 436 19.66 -5.07 -20.43
N GLN A 437 20.10 -4.56 -19.27
CA GLN A 437 20.93 -5.35 -18.34
C GLN A 437 20.17 -6.55 -17.74
N ALA A 438 18.88 -6.39 -17.44
CA ALA A 438 18.01 -7.47 -16.96
C ALA A 438 17.85 -8.58 -18.01
N GLN A 439 17.61 -8.23 -19.28
CA GLN A 439 17.55 -9.17 -20.40
C GLN A 439 18.87 -9.94 -20.59
N GLN A 440 20.02 -9.27 -20.45
CA GLN A 440 21.33 -9.92 -20.50
C GLN A 440 21.55 -10.89 -19.33
N ARG A 441 21.06 -10.55 -18.13
CA ARG A 441 21.13 -11.44 -16.96
C ARG A 441 20.26 -12.69 -17.18
N GLN A 442 19.03 -12.51 -17.61
CA GLN A 442 18.11 -13.60 -17.95
C GLN A 442 18.70 -14.52 -19.01
N SER A 443 19.24 -13.94 -20.09
CA SER A 443 19.85 -14.71 -21.19
C SER A 443 21.05 -15.55 -20.73
N ARG A 444 21.91 -15.00 -19.85
CA ARG A 444 23.04 -15.73 -19.26
C ARG A 444 22.58 -16.88 -18.37
N ARG A 445 21.51 -16.69 -17.58
CA ARG A 445 20.91 -17.76 -16.77
C ARG A 445 20.35 -18.88 -17.66
N ASN A 446 19.54 -18.53 -18.66
CA ASN A 446 18.96 -19.50 -19.59
C ASN A 446 20.02 -20.27 -20.40
N GLN A 447 21.21 -19.70 -20.61
CA GLN A 447 22.34 -20.40 -21.23
C GLN A 447 23.07 -21.34 -20.27
N ALA A 448 23.13 -21.02 -18.97
CA ALA A 448 23.76 -21.86 -17.96
C ALA A 448 22.90 -23.07 -17.55
N GLU A 449 21.58 -23.00 -17.76
CA GLU A 449 20.63 -24.09 -17.50
C GLU A 449 20.49 -25.08 -18.66
N LYS A 450 21.00 -24.73 -19.85
CA LYS A 450 21.07 -25.61 -21.04
C LYS A 450 22.40 -26.34 -21.09
#